data_AF-A0A661TA21-F1
#
_entry.id   AF-A0A661TA21-F1
#
_cell.length_a   1.000
_cell.length_b   1.000
_cell.length_c   1.000
_cell.angle_alpha   90.00
_cell.angle_beta   90.00
_cell.angle_gamma   90.00
#
_symmetry.space_group_name_H-M   'P 1'
#
loop_
_entity.id
_entity.type
_entity.pdbx_description
1 polymer ?
#
loop_
_entity_poly.entity_id
_entity_poly.type
_entity_poly.pdbx_seq_one_letter_code
_entity_poly.pdbx_strand_id
1 'polypeptide(L)'
;MRSAASEQLGTLRVERQGRLLRTTGPERTLVEGFRRPALAGGLEELVRSASAFSTLDLDLLEKVLHGYAIANLWAAVGWFLERFQQAFYVPERMLERLAQHRPRSPHYLERDRRGGALAARWNLILPEALAKLGEPDER
;
A
#
# COMPACT_ATOMS: atom_id res chain seq x y z
N MET A 1 -18.01 -13.80 -5.83
CA MET A 1 -18.01 -13.22 -7.19
C MET A 1 -17.66 -11.74 -7.10
N ARG A 2 -16.59 -11.28 -7.76
CA ARG A 2 -16.31 -9.84 -7.90
C ARG A 2 -17.25 -9.28 -8.97
N SER A 3 -17.95 -8.17 -8.68
CA SER A 3 -18.76 -7.49 -9.69
C SER A 3 -17.86 -6.77 -10.70
N ALA A 4 -18.34 -6.53 -11.92
CA ALA A 4 -17.60 -5.77 -12.94
C ALA A 4 -17.21 -4.35 -12.46
N ALA A 5 -17.96 -3.78 -11.49
CA ALA A 5 -17.63 -2.52 -10.84
C ALA A 5 -16.40 -2.62 -9.91
N SER A 6 -16.22 -3.77 -9.22
CA SER A 6 -15.02 -4.06 -8.42
C SER A 6 -13.76 -4.19 -9.29
N GLU A 7 -13.89 -4.65 -10.53
CA GLU A 7 -12.75 -4.78 -11.45
C GLU A 7 -12.26 -3.45 -12.00
N GLN A 8 -13.05 -2.38 -11.94
CA GLN A 8 -12.72 -1.07 -12.50
C GLN A 8 -12.37 -0.01 -11.43
N LEU A 9 -12.67 -0.29 -10.16
CA LEU A 9 -12.33 0.61 -9.06
C LEU A 9 -10.82 0.92 -9.04
N GLY A 10 -10.47 2.20 -8.88
CA GLY A 10 -9.07 2.64 -8.90
C GLY A 10 -8.36 2.41 -10.23
N THR A 11 -9.09 2.38 -11.35
CA THR A 11 -8.50 2.41 -12.70
C THR A 11 -8.78 3.74 -13.37
N LEU A 12 -7.90 4.11 -14.30
CA LEU A 12 -8.03 5.31 -15.10
C LEU A 12 -7.69 5.01 -16.56
N ARG A 13 -8.04 5.94 -17.44
CA ARG A 13 -7.77 5.86 -18.88
C ARG A 13 -6.65 6.83 -19.23
N VAL A 14 -5.55 6.31 -19.76
CA VAL A 14 -4.40 7.10 -20.22
C VAL A 14 -4.28 6.99 -21.72
N GLU A 15 -4.06 8.11 -22.39
CA GLU A 15 -3.69 8.10 -23.80
C GLU A 15 -2.18 7.83 -23.93
N ARG A 16 -1.84 6.81 -24.73
CA ARG A 16 -0.46 6.45 -25.03
C ARG A 16 -0.38 6.12 -26.52
N GLN A 17 0.38 6.92 -27.26
CA GLN A 17 0.62 6.73 -28.70
C GLN A 17 -0.69 6.63 -29.50
N GLY A 18 -1.64 7.52 -29.23
CA GLY A 18 -2.94 7.57 -29.92
C GLY A 18 -3.92 6.47 -29.50
N ARG A 19 -3.61 5.70 -28.44
CA ARG A 19 -4.50 4.65 -27.91
C ARG A 19 -4.88 4.92 -26.47
N LEU A 20 -6.16 4.74 -26.17
CA LEU A 20 -6.67 4.84 -24.81
C LEU A 20 -6.49 3.50 -24.09
N LEU A 21 -5.57 3.47 -23.14
CA LEU A 21 -5.27 2.30 -22.32
C LEU A 21 -5.95 2.44 -20.96
N ARG A 22 -6.45 1.32 -20.42
CA ARG A 22 -6.91 1.27 -19.04
C ARG A 22 -5.73 0.84 -18.16
N THR A 23 -5.39 1.67 -17.18
CA THR A 23 -4.33 1.42 -16.21
C THR A 23 -4.86 1.48 -14.78
N THR A 24 -4.12 0.97 -13.83
CA THR A 24 -4.36 1.29 -12.42
C THR A 24 -4.06 2.76 -12.16
N GLY A 25 -4.80 3.37 -11.24
CA GLY A 25 -4.42 4.61 -10.58
C GLY A 25 -3.42 4.37 -9.45
N PRO A 26 -2.89 5.43 -8.83
CA PRO A 26 -1.92 5.33 -7.73
C PRO A 26 -2.39 4.44 -6.57
N GLU A 27 -3.65 4.58 -6.15
CA GLU A 27 -4.23 3.87 -5.00
C GLU A 27 -4.27 2.37 -5.26
N ARG A 28 -4.73 1.99 -6.45
CA ARG A 28 -4.80 0.57 -6.83
C ARG A 28 -3.43 -0.01 -7.13
N THR A 29 -2.53 0.77 -7.71
CA THR A 29 -1.14 0.37 -7.93
C THR A 29 -0.47 0.05 -6.60
N LEU A 30 -0.65 0.89 -5.58
CA LEU A 30 -0.11 0.66 -4.24
C LEU A 30 -0.62 -0.66 -3.63
N VAL A 31 -1.94 -0.85 -3.64
CA VAL A 31 -2.58 -2.05 -3.07
C VAL A 31 -2.17 -3.31 -3.83
N GLU A 32 -2.19 -3.28 -5.16
CA GLU A 32 -1.81 -4.43 -5.99
C GLU A 32 -0.31 -4.72 -5.92
N GLY A 33 0.51 -3.68 -5.79
CA GLY A 33 1.94 -3.79 -5.53
C GLY A 33 2.19 -4.59 -4.25
N PHE A 34 1.57 -4.22 -3.13
CA PHE A 34 1.73 -4.98 -1.88
C PHE A 34 1.16 -6.39 -1.97
N ARG A 35 0.14 -6.60 -2.80
CA ARG A 35 -0.43 -7.93 -3.04
C ARG A 35 0.50 -8.83 -3.82
N ARG A 36 1.25 -8.29 -4.78
CA ARG A 36 2.18 -9.04 -5.64
C ARG A 36 3.48 -8.24 -5.85
N PRO A 37 4.34 -8.12 -4.83
CA PRO A 37 5.53 -7.26 -4.89
C PRO A 37 6.48 -7.61 -6.04
N ALA A 38 6.57 -8.89 -6.42
CA ALA A 38 7.38 -9.34 -7.55
C ALA A 38 6.97 -8.72 -8.90
N LEU A 39 5.73 -8.25 -9.05
CA LEU A 39 5.28 -7.51 -10.26
C LEU A 39 5.61 -6.01 -10.21
N ALA A 40 6.11 -5.53 -9.07
CA ALA A 40 6.47 -4.14 -8.81
C ALA A 40 7.97 -3.97 -8.49
N GLY A 41 8.82 -4.93 -8.88
CA GLY A 41 10.26 -4.90 -8.61
C GLY A 41 10.67 -5.31 -7.19
N GLY A 42 9.73 -5.82 -6.39
CA GLY A 42 9.93 -6.16 -4.98
C GLY A 42 9.37 -5.10 -4.03
N LEU A 43 9.45 -5.37 -2.73
CA LEU A 43 8.89 -4.48 -1.71
C LEU A 43 9.62 -3.14 -1.61
N GLU A 44 10.95 -3.15 -1.67
CA GLU A 44 11.76 -1.93 -1.57
C GLU A 44 11.50 -0.98 -2.75
N GLU A 45 11.49 -1.52 -3.97
CA GLU A 45 11.21 -0.74 -5.16
C GLU A 45 9.77 -0.22 -5.17
N LEU A 46 8.79 -1.05 -4.78
CA LEU A 46 7.41 -0.62 -4.62
C LEU A 46 7.30 0.57 -3.67
N VAL A 47 7.90 0.49 -2.47
CA VAL A 47 7.81 1.55 -1.46
C VAL A 47 8.48 2.83 -1.95
N ARG A 48 9.67 2.73 -2.55
CA ARG A 48 10.39 3.87 -3.12
C ARG A 48 9.64 4.53 -4.28
N SER A 49 9.12 3.73 -5.20
CA SER A 49 8.36 4.23 -6.35
C SER A 49 7.03 4.84 -5.92
N ALA A 50 6.31 4.20 -4.98
CA ALA A 50 5.04 4.71 -4.49
C ALA A 50 5.18 5.98 -3.64
N SER A 51 6.30 6.18 -2.94
CA SER A 51 6.54 7.43 -2.20
C SER A 51 6.67 8.65 -3.11
N ALA A 52 6.89 8.44 -4.41
CA ALA A 52 6.97 9.51 -5.41
C ALA A 52 5.61 9.85 -6.05
N PHE A 53 4.51 9.22 -5.64
CA PHE A 53 3.19 9.66 -6.08
C PHE A 53 2.94 11.10 -5.63
N SER A 54 2.32 11.91 -6.50
CA SER A 54 2.02 13.30 -6.17
C SER A 54 0.94 13.43 -5.11
N THR A 55 -0.09 12.59 -5.19
CA THR A 55 -1.21 12.54 -4.25
C THR A 55 -1.78 11.12 -4.20
N LEU A 56 -2.52 10.83 -3.12
CA LEU A 56 -3.36 9.65 -2.99
C LEU A 56 -4.76 10.09 -2.57
N ASP A 57 -5.78 9.64 -3.30
CA ASP A 57 -7.17 9.73 -2.86
C ASP A 57 -7.39 8.67 -1.77
N LEU A 58 -7.39 9.12 -0.51
CA LEU A 58 -7.50 8.26 0.66
C LEU A 58 -8.84 7.53 0.73
N ASP A 59 -9.93 8.17 0.28
CA ASP A 59 -11.27 7.55 0.27
C ASP A 59 -11.35 6.45 -0.80
N LEU A 60 -10.75 6.69 -1.98
CA LEU A 60 -10.65 5.69 -3.03
C LEU A 60 -9.76 4.51 -2.59
N LEU A 61 -8.63 4.80 -1.95
CA LEU A 61 -7.71 3.78 -1.43
C LEU A 61 -8.40 2.82 -0.46
N GLU A 62 -9.22 3.35 0.46
CA GLU A 62 -10.00 2.55 1.38
C GLU A 62 -11.05 1.69 0.68
N LYS A 63 -11.75 2.24 -0.33
CA LYS A 63 -12.69 1.46 -1.16
C LYS A 63 -11.96 0.33 -1.90
N VAL A 64 -10.76 0.58 -2.41
CA VAL A 64 -9.94 -0.45 -3.07
C VAL A 64 -9.56 -1.54 -2.07
N LEU A 65 -9.11 -1.18 -0.88
CA LEU A 65 -8.79 -2.15 0.19
C LEU A 65 -10.00 -3.00 0.59
N HIS A 66 -11.19 -2.41 0.70
CA HIS A 66 -12.43 -3.15 0.90
C HIS A 66 -12.72 -4.15 -0.22
N GLY A 67 -12.52 -3.75 -1.49
CA GLY A 67 -12.69 -4.64 -2.64
C GLY A 67 -11.75 -5.84 -2.64
N TYR A 68 -10.59 -5.73 -1.99
CA TYR A 68 -9.66 -6.84 -1.81
C TYR A 68 -10.01 -7.74 -0.62
N ALA A 69 -10.50 -7.17 0.49
CA ALA A 69 -10.85 -7.89 1.71
C ALA A 69 -9.72 -8.78 2.27
N ILE A 70 -8.47 -8.32 2.18
CA ILE A 70 -7.28 -9.03 2.67
C ILE A 70 -6.64 -8.20 3.78
N ALA A 71 -6.70 -8.66 5.04
CA ALA A 71 -6.17 -7.97 6.21
C ALA A 71 -4.69 -7.54 6.06
N ASN A 72 -3.88 -8.36 5.39
CA ASN A 72 -2.47 -8.05 5.15
C ASN A 72 -2.27 -6.79 4.29
N LEU A 73 -3.19 -6.51 3.35
CA LEU A 73 -3.12 -5.31 2.51
C LEU A 73 -3.48 -4.07 3.31
N TRP A 74 -4.46 -4.16 4.22
CA TRP A 74 -4.77 -3.07 5.15
C TRP A 74 -3.57 -2.72 6.01
N ALA A 75 -2.89 -3.73 6.58
CA ALA A 75 -1.69 -3.53 7.37
C ALA A 75 -0.53 -2.93 6.55
N ALA A 76 -0.26 -3.47 5.35
CA ALA A 76 0.84 -2.99 4.50
C ALA A 76 0.64 -1.55 4.02
N VAL A 77 -0.57 -1.23 3.53
CA VAL A 77 -0.91 0.13 3.10
C VAL A 77 -0.96 1.09 4.28
N GLY A 78 -1.51 0.67 5.41
CA GLY A 78 -1.52 1.47 6.64
C GLY A 78 -0.12 1.83 7.11
N TRP A 79 0.80 0.85 7.13
CA TRP A 79 2.21 1.10 7.44
C TRP A 79 2.85 2.09 6.47
N PHE A 80 2.60 1.94 5.17
CA PHE A 80 3.10 2.88 4.16
C PHE A 80 2.58 4.30 4.40
N LEU A 81 1.28 4.47 4.61
CA LEU A 81 0.66 5.77 4.85
C LEU A 81 1.13 6.41 6.16
N GLU A 82 1.35 5.63 7.22
CA GLU A 82 1.93 6.12 8.47
C GLU A 82 3.35 6.64 8.27
N ARG A 83 4.15 5.94 7.45
CA ARG A 83 5.53 6.36 7.16
C ARG A 83 5.60 7.62 6.31
N PHE A 84 4.69 7.78 5.35
CA PHE A 84 4.61 8.93 4.46
C PHE A 84 3.46 9.87 4.83
N GLN A 85 3.12 9.94 6.13
CA GLN A 85 1.95 10.65 6.63
C GLN A 85 1.94 12.13 6.23
N GLN A 86 3.09 12.80 6.35
CA GLN A 86 3.23 14.21 5.97
C GLN A 86 3.14 14.40 4.45
N ALA A 87 3.77 13.53 3.66
CA ALA A 87 3.81 13.65 2.21
C ALA A 87 2.42 13.47 1.57
N PHE A 88 1.59 12.58 2.12
CA PHE A 88 0.24 12.31 1.64
C PHE A 88 -0.86 12.95 2.47
N TYR A 89 -0.51 13.83 3.42
CA TYR A 89 -1.44 14.54 4.30
C TYR A 89 -2.44 13.60 5.02
N VAL A 90 -1.94 12.44 5.48
CA VAL A 90 -2.80 11.38 6.04
C VAL A 90 -3.18 11.75 7.47
N PRO A 91 -4.47 11.96 7.78
CA PRO A 91 -4.88 12.31 9.13
C PRO A 91 -4.81 11.08 10.04
N GLU A 92 -4.44 11.25 11.31
CA GLU A 92 -4.28 10.14 12.27
C GLU A 92 -5.52 9.23 12.37
N ARG A 93 -6.71 9.83 12.35
CA ARG A 93 -8.01 9.12 12.34
C ARG A 93 -8.15 8.12 11.18
N MET A 94 -7.51 8.38 10.04
CA MET A 94 -7.48 7.45 8.90
C MET A 94 -6.67 6.22 9.29
N LEU A 95 -5.48 6.42 9.84
CA LEU A 95 -4.60 5.33 10.25
C LEU A 95 -5.23 4.47 11.35
N GLU A 96 -5.95 5.09 12.30
CA GLU A 96 -6.75 4.37 13.31
C GLU A 96 -7.82 3.49 12.68
N ARG A 97 -8.57 4.00 11.70
CA ARG A 97 -9.58 3.23 10.95
C ARG A 97 -8.95 2.06 10.20
N LEU A 98 -7.87 2.30 9.45
CA LEU A 98 -7.16 1.23 8.73
C LEU A 98 -6.64 0.15 9.68
N ALA A 99 -6.15 0.53 10.87
CA ALA A 99 -5.62 -0.40 11.86
C ALA A 99 -6.69 -1.36 12.43
N GLN A 100 -7.98 -1.02 12.33
CA GLN A 100 -9.08 -1.93 12.71
C GLN A 100 -9.17 -3.16 11.79
N HIS A 101 -8.63 -3.07 10.58
CA HIS A 101 -8.66 -4.15 9.57
C HIS A 101 -7.37 -4.98 9.52
N ARG A 102 -6.40 -4.70 10.40
CA ARG A 102 -5.12 -5.40 10.43
C ARG A 102 -5.29 -6.90 10.77
N PRO A 103 -4.30 -7.75 10.44
CA PRO A 103 -4.29 -9.14 10.88
C PRO A 103 -4.40 -9.27 12.40
N ARG A 104 -5.04 -10.33 12.89
CA ARG A 104 -5.22 -10.57 14.34
C ARG A 104 -3.92 -10.87 15.08
N SER A 105 -2.90 -11.36 14.36
CA SER A 105 -1.59 -11.70 14.86
C SER A 105 -0.49 -11.16 13.93
N PRO A 106 0.75 -10.97 14.41
CA PRO A 106 1.86 -10.53 13.58
C PRO A 106 2.06 -11.40 12.34
N HIS A 107 2.09 -10.78 11.16
CA HIS A 107 2.34 -11.42 9.87
C HIS A 107 3.60 -10.85 9.22
N TYR A 108 4.40 -11.71 8.59
CA TYR A 108 5.48 -11.23 7.71
C TYR A 108 4.88 -10.58 6.46
N LEU A 109 5.35 -9.37 6.14
CA LEU A 109 5.02 -8.71 4.87
C LEU A 109 5.56 -9.52 3.68
N GLU A 110 6.73 -10.11 3.85
CA GLU A 110 7.37 -11.03 2.91
C GLU A 110 7.49 -12.42 3.56
N ARG A 111 6.65 -13.37 3.14
CA ARG A 111 6.51 -14.66 3.83
C ARG A 111 7.75 -15.55 3.78
N ASP A 112 8.55 -15.42 2.72
CA ASP A 112 9.72 -16.27 2.49
C ASP A 112 10.99 -15.73 3.17
N ARG A 113 10.89 -14.57 3.84
CA ARG A 113 12.00 -13.92 4.54
C ARG A 113 11.75 -13.93 6.04
N ARG A 114 12.66 -14.57 6.78
CA ARG A 114 12.67 -14.56 8.24
C ARG A 114 13.45 -13.37 8.79
N GLY A 115 13.16 -13.00 10.04
CA GLY A 115 13.71 -11.81 10.69
C GLY A 115 12.96 -10.54 10.28
N GLY A 116 13.35 -9.41 10.87
CA GLY A 116 12.71 -8.12 10.61
C GLY A 116 12.22 -7.39 11.85
N ALA A 117 11.64 -6.21 11.63
CA ALA A 117 11.10 -5.35 12.68
C ALA A 117 9.58 -5.40 12.71
N LEU A 118 8.99 -5.47 13.90
CA LEU A 118 7.55 -5.45 14.08
C LEU A 118 7.03 -4.01 14.04
N ALA A 119 6.23 -3.68 13.03
CA ALA A 119 5.34 -2.53 13.04
C ALA A 119 4.09 -2.87 13.87
N ALA A 120 4.18 -2.62 15.18
CA ALA A 120 3.21 -3.11 16.17
C ALA A 120 1.77 -2.67 15.88
N ARG A 121 1.56 -1.42 15.45
CA ARG A 121 0.24 -0.89 15.07
C ARG A 121 -0.46 -1.74 14.00
N TRP A 122 0.32 -2.36 13.12
CA TRP A 122 -0.19 -3.04 11.93
C TRP A 122 -0.12 -4.56 12.03
N ASN A 123 0.39 -5.12 13.15
CA ASN A 123 0.69 -6.55 13.25
C ASN A 123 1.48 -7.05 12.04
N LEU A 124 2.50 -6.28 11.63
CA LEU A 124 3.25 -6.54 10.41
C LEU A 124 4.75 -6.58 10.72
N ILE A 125 5.40 -7.68 10.35
CA ILE A 125 6.85 -7.86 10.44
C ILE A 125 7.45 -7.49 9.10
N LEU A 126 8.29 -6.46 9.10
CA LEU A 126 8.90 -5.86 7.92
C LEU A 126 10.33 -6.36 7.76
N PRO A 127 10.79 -6.64 6.53
CA PRO A 127 12.22 -6.80 6.26
C PRO A 127 13.02 -5.61 6.79
N GLU A 128 14.21 -5.86 7.35
CA GLU A 128 15.04 -4.79 7.95
C GLU A 128 15.32 -3.63 6.99
N ALA A 129 15.52 -3.94 5.69
CA ALA A 129 15.75 -2.93 4.67
C ALA A 129 14.58 -1.92 4.56
N LEU A 130 13.33 -2.40 4.69
CA LEU A 130 12.16 -1.52 4.72
C LEU A 130 12.03 -0.74 6.03
N ALA A 131 12.35 -1.37 7.16
CA ALA A 131 12.33 -0.71 8.47
C ALA A 131 13.27 0.51 8.49
N LYS A 132 14.42 0.43 7.82
CA LYS A 132 15.42 1.50 7.70
C LYS A 132 15.09 2.58 6.68
N LEU A 133 14.18 2.31 5.72
CA LEU A 133 13.90 3.18 4.55
C LEU A 133 13.12 4.49 4.88
N GLY A 134 13.45 5.17 5.97
CA GLY A 134 12.62 6.20 6.59
C GLY A 134 12.74 6.24 8.11
N GLU A 135 13.91 5.88 8.63
CA GLU A 135 14.56 6.88 9.46
C GLU A 135 14.75 8.10 8.54
N PRO A 136 14.10 9.25 8.82
CA PRO A 136 14.43 10.47 8.10
C PRO A 136 15.93 10.67 8.27
N ASP A 137 16.64 10.88 7.16
CA ASP A 137 17.99 11.43 7.20
C ASP A 137 17.86 12.73 8.00
N GLU A 138 18.33 12.75 9.24
CA GLU A 138 18.47 13.98 10.03
C GLU A 138 19.44 14.87 9.24
N ARG A 139 18.91 15.76 8.41
CA ARG A 139 19.64 16.85 7.76
C ARG A 139 19.03 18.18 8.12
#